data_AF-A0A7C2WDW5-F1
#
_entry.id   AF-A0A7C2WDW5-F1
#
_cell.length_a   1.000
_cell.length_b   1.000
_cell.length_c   1.000
_cell.angle_alpha   90.00
_cell.angle_beta   90.00
_cell.angle_gamma   90.00
#
_symmetry.space_group_name_H-M   'P 1'
#
loop_
_entity.id
_entity.type
_entity.pdbx_description
1 polymer ?
#
loop_
_entity_poly.entity_id
_entity_poly.type
_entity_poly.pdbx_seq_one_letter_code
_entity_poly.pdbx_strand_id
1 'polypeptide(L)'
;MSMHDKAIPSQTAEPWVRRIQTTAGDLEQEAKSRRYNFLEAVGMMTFILVLLWPVAYLFGVYGGIRAVNTGVNLMMVAGACYLLFVSPFVHRDTAESWGMGNPRALWRMLRDASPGRRAGLAAILVALFVALNCANYSQWHEVAEFFKFDRVVAFFGMPRADIRAYNTHFPGRIVVIAFGSMLSALIVSCCIRYDNFLSAFKTAMCFALPLLALIFLGAYLQRGTAAFARFSFRMWAIGVLGYICWGFVQQLLFSSYFGTRFRKAFAPSADPANRVPAGRRVPYVLRFAAGAGAGAVVLSYAGIRYAHGPGHVDPAILLGIGIVAAFAGAFYGWTYCLDKKRLLVATVCASCFGLIHIASYGLVAVTWLLGIFLVYVFMEDKNRNLIALGFIHGLLGSTFGQLFSKGAAGALEVDYRVGPWNIREPSFVSLVFPMLCIAAYVAFMVWGARNIREER
;
A
#
# COMPACT_ATOMS: atom_id res chain seq x y z
N MET A 1 32.82 42.68 -23.65
CA MET A 1 33.29 42.12 -22.36
C MET A 1 32.10 41.97 -21.44
N SER A 2 31.56 40.75 -21.38
CA SER A 2 30.47 40.35 -20.51
C SER A 2 30.83 38.96 -20.03
N MET A 3 30.85 38.76 -18.72
CA MET A 3 30.27 37.64 -17.99
C MET A 3 30.97 37.52 -16.64
N HIS A 4 30.19 37.76 -15.60
CA HIS A 4 30.48 37.36 -14.24
C HIS A 4 30.58 35.83 -14.18
N ASP A 5 31.80 35.30 -14.21
CA ASP A 5 32.11 33.97 -13.71
C ASP A 5 31.96 33.99 -12.18
N LYS A 6 30.75 33.69 -11.71
CA LYS A 6 30.54 33.32 -10.31
C LYS A 6 31.05 31.89 -10.13
N ALA A 7 32.25 31.79 -9.56
CA ALA A 7 32.83 30.55 -9.08
C ALA A 7 31.80 29.76 -8.26
N ILE A 8 31.55 28.52 -8.69
CA ILE A 8 30.78 27.53 -7.95
C ILE A 8 31.55 27.26 -6.64
N PRO A 9 30.95 27.46 -5.45
CA PRO A 9 31.64 27.21 -4.19
C PRO A 9 32.11 25.75 -4.15
N SER A 10 33.37 25.55 -3.79
CA SER A 10 33.99 24.24 -3.60
C SER A 10 33.10 23.37 -2.71
N GLN A 11 32.67 22.22 -3.25
CA GLN A 11 31.95 21.18 -2.53
C GLN A 11 32.81 20.73 -1.33
N THR A 12 32.49 21.25 -0.16
CA THR A 12 32.95 20.69 1.10
C THR A 12 32.40 19.27 1.22
N ALA A 13 33.26 18.35 1.68
CA ALA A 13 33.12 16.91 1.63
C ALA A 13 31.95 16.37 2.47
N GLU A 14 30.70 16.61 2.04
CA GLU A 14 29.59 15.73 2.40
C GLU A 14 29.68 14.44 1.56
N PRO A 15 29.45 13.26 2.17
CA PRO A 15 29.52 11.99 1.45
C PRO A 15 28.59 12.05 0.23
N TRP A 16 29.13 11.73 -0.95
CA TRP A 16 28.53 11.80 -2.29
C TRP A 16 27.08 11.28 -2.35
N VAL A 17 26.08 12.08 -1.97
CA VAL A 17 24.66 11.78 -2.20
C VAL A 17 24.30 12.27 -3.59
N ARG A 18 24.30 11.36 -4.56
CA ARG A 18 23.88 11.69 -5.93
C ARG A 18 22.37 11.94 -5.98
N ARG A 19 21.96 12.79 -6.91
CA ARG A 19 20.55 12.90 -7.31
C ARG A 19 20.32 11.99 -8.50
N ILE A 20 19.30 11.14 -8.43
CA ILE A 20 18.88 10.29 -9.55
C ILE A 20 17.50 10.74 -10.04
N GLN A 21 17.26 10.66 -11.35
CA GLN A 21 15.90 10.82 -11.87
C GLN A 21 15.14 9.50 -11.71
N THR A 22 13.99 9.55 -11.06
CA THR A 22 13.10 8.39 -10.88
C THR A 22 12.36 8.02 -12.15
N THR A 23 11.66 6.88 -12.16
CA THR A 23 10.76 6.48 -13.25
C THR A 23 9.76 7.58 -13.64
N ALA A 24 9.29 8.37 -12.66
CA ALA A 24 8.37 9.49 -12.89
C ALA A 24 9.05 10.77 -13.40
N GLY A 25 10.39 10.82 -13.41
CA GLY A 25 11.19 11.97 -13.83
C GLY A 25 11.62 12.90 -12.68
N ASP A 26 11.12 12.68 -11.46
CA ASP A 26 11.49 13.48 -10.29
C ASP A 26 12.94 13.20 -9.86
N LEU A 27 13.65 14.25 -9.40
CA LEU A 27 14.99 14.14 -8.85
C LEU A 27 14.95 13.78 -7.36
N GLU A 28 15.59 12.68 -6.98
CA GLU A 28 15.66 12.22 -5.59
C GLU A 28 17.08 11.89 -5.15
N GLN A 29 17.34 12.06 -3.85
CA GLN A 29 18.57 11.60 -3.22
C GLN A 29 18.65 10.08 -3.25
N GLU A 30 19.83 9.56 -3.58
CA GLU A 30 20.07 8.12 -3.57
C GLU A 30 21.57 7.84 -3.40
N ALA A 31 21.93 7.08 -2.36
CA ALA A 31 23.31 6.64 -2.13
C ALA A 31 23.67 5.32 -2.85
N LYS A 32 22.68 4.57 -3.33
CA LYS A 32 22.83 3.24 -3.93
C LYS A 32 22.57 3.21 -5.42
N SER A 33 23.01 2.10 -6.01
CA SER A 33 22.88 1.82 -7.43
C SER A 33 21.41 1.58 -7.82
N ARG A 34 21.06 1.74 -9.11
CA ARG A 34 19.71 1.40 -9.59
C ARG A 34 19.45 -0.09 -9.43
N ARG A 35 20.47 -0.90 -9.74
CA ARG A 35 20.45 -2.35 -9.54
C ARG A 35 20.27 -2.71 -8.07
N TYR A 36 20.95 -2.02 -7.16
CA TYR A 36 20.81 -2.26 -5.72
C TYR A 36 19.37 -2.02 -5.25
N ASN A 37 18.76 -0.89 -5.64
CA ASN A 37 17.34 -0.61 -5.34
C ASN A 37 16.42 -1.75 -5.81
N PHE A 38 16.63 -2.24 -7.03
CA PHE A 38 15.86 -3.35 -7.57
C PHE A 38 16.05 -4.64 -6.78
N LEU A 39 17.31 -5.04 -6.56
CA LEU A 39 17.65 -6.28 -5.87
C LEU A 39 17.17 -6.27 -4.42
N GLU A 40 17.24 -5.11 -3.75
CA GLU A 40 16.71 -4.95 -2.40
C GLU A 40 15.17 -5.11 -2.37
N ALA A 41 14.45 -4.48 -3.30
CA ALA A 41 12.98 -4.61 -3.36
C ALA A 41 12.56 -6.06 -3.66
N VAL A 42 13.08 -6.64 -4.73
CA VAL A 42 12.75 -8.01 -5.14
C VAL A 42 13.23 -9.01 -4.09
N GLY A 43 14.43 -8.80 -3.54
CA GLY A 43 15.01 -9.62 -2.47
C GLY A 43 14.18 -9.62 -1.19
N MET A 44 13.71 -8.46 -0.74
CA MET A 44 12.84 -8.39 0.42
C MET A 44 11.52 -9.14 0.18
N MET A 45 10.89 -8.97 -0.98
CA MET A 45 9.64 -9.68 -1.27
C MET A 45 9.86 -11.20 -1.35
N THR A 46 10.95 -11.65 -1.98
CA THR A 46 11.34 -13.06 -1.99
C THR A 46 11.55 -13.58 -0.57
N PHE A 47 12.26 -12.83 0.27
CA PHE A 47 12.48 -13.18 1.68
C PHE A 47 11.15 -13.35 2.44
N ILE A 48 10.24 -12.39 2.30
CA ILE A 48 8.91 -12.47 2.91
C ILE A 48 8.15 -13.71 2.43
N LEU A 49 8.11 -13.96 1.12
CA LEU A 49 7.40 -15.12 0.56
C LEU A 49 8.02 -16.45 1.01
N VAL A 50 9.34 -16.55 1.06
CA VAL A 50 10.05 -17.76 1.54
C VAL A 50 9.74 -18.01 3.01
N LEU A 51 9.80 -16.98 3.85
CA LEU A 51 9.46 -17.13 5.26
C LEU A 51 8.00 -17.55 5.47
N LEU A 52 7.07 -16.97 4.72
CA LEU A 52 5.65 -17.27 4.88
C LEU A 52 5.28 -18.65 4.33
N TRP A 53 5.79 -19.04 3.16
CA TRP A 53 5.28 -20.23 2.48
C TRP A 53 6.17 -21.46 2.74
N PRO A 54 7.34 -21.64 2.12
CA PRO A 54 8.12 -22.85 2.36
C PRO A 54 8.59 -23.02 3.80
N VAL A 55 8.65 -21.97 4.63
CA VAL A 55 9.02 -22.10 6.05
C VAL A 55 7.80 -22.17 6.98
N ALA A 56 7.05 -21.07 7.13
CA ALA A 56 5.93 -21.03 8.08
C ALA A 56 4.79 -21.95 7.67
N TYR A 57 4.39 -21.99 6.40
CA TYR A 57 3.32 -22.90 5.98
C TYR A 57 3.74 -24.36 6.15
N LEU A 58 4.87 -24.77 5.57
CA LEU A 58 5.26 -26.18 5.54
C LEU A 58 5.53 -26.75 6.94
N PHE A 59 6.33 -26.05 7.76
CA PHE A 59 6.73 -26.59 9.06
C PHE A 59 5.84 -26.09 10.21
N GLY A 60 5.37 -24.84 10.14
CA GLY A 60 4.60 -24.22 11.20
C GLY A 60 3.10 -24.50 11.16
N VAL A 61 2.48 -24.44 9.97
CA VAL A 61 1.03 -24.66 9.77
C VAL A 61 0.76 -26.13 9.46
N TYR A 62 1.37 -26.68 8.42
CA TYR A 62 1.19 -28.06 7.98
C TYR A 62 1.90 -29.05 8.93
N GLY A 63 3.16 -28.77 9.29
CA GLY A 63 3.93 -29.58 10.23
C GLY A 63 3.60 -29.37 11.72
N GLY A 64 2.80 -28.35 12.06
CA GLY A 64 2.36 -28.08 13.44
C GLY A 64 3.47 -27.59 14.41
N ILE A 65 4.66 -27.23 13.92
CA ILE A 65 5.80 -26.84 14.77
C ILE A 65 5.66 -25.36 15.19
N ARG A 66 5.08 -25.11 16.37
CA ARG A 66 4.85 -23.75 16.89
C ARG A 66 6.12 -22.89 16.96
N ALA A 67 7.26 -23.49 17.27
CA ALA A 67 8.55 -22.78 17.33
C ALA A 67 8.94 -22.13 15.99
N VAL A 68 8.57 -22.76 14.86
CA VAL A 68 8.81 -22.19 13.53
C VAL A 68 7.99 -20.94 13.31
N ASN A 69 6.70 -20.94 13.71
CA ASN A 69 5.86 -19.74 13.61
C ASN A 69 6.43 -18.58 14.42
N THR A 70 6.93 -18.85 15.63
CA THR A 70 7.63 -17.83 16.44
C THR A 70 8.89 -17.33 15.74
N GLY A 71 9.74 -18.23 15.25
CA GLY A 71 10.96 -17.86 14.52
C GLY A 71 10.70 -17.02 13.27
N VAL A 72 9.71 -17.42 12.45
CA VAL A 72 9.29 -16.65 11.28
C VAL A 72 8.76 -15.28 11.67
N ASN A 73 7.92 -15.18 12.71
CA ASN A 73 7.43 -13.88 13.18
C ASN A 73 8.57 -12.96 13.63
N LEU A 74 9.58 -13.48 14.34
CA LEU A 74 10.76 -12.71 14.72
C LEU A 74 11.55 -12.22 13.50
N MET A 75 11.73 -13.08 12.50
CA MET A 75 12.41 -12.71 11.25
C MET A 75 11.60 -11.68 10.43
N MET A 76 10.27 -11.78 10.43
CA MET A 76 9.39 -10.77 9.80
C MET A 76 9.47 -9.43 10.52
N VAL A 77 9.55 -9.41 11.86
CA VAL A 77 9.79 -8.18 12.64
C VAL A 77 11.17 -7.61 12.32
N ALA A 78 12.21 -8.44 12.28
CA ALA A 78 13.55 -8.00 11.89
C ALA A 78 13.57 -7.41 10.47
N GLY A 79 12.87 -8.04 9.52
CA GLY A 79 12.64 -7.52 8.18
C GLY A 79 11.95 -6.15 8.22
N ALA A 80 10.85 -6.01 8.97
CA ALA A 80 10.16 -4.72 9.12
C ALA A 80 11.07 -3.65 9.73
N CYS A 81 11.91 -3.98 10.72
CA CYS A 81 12.90 -3.07 11.28
C CYS A 81 13.95 -2.66 10.24
N TYR A 82 14.46 -3.61 9.43
CA TYR A 82 15.36 -3.28 8.32
C TYR A 82 14.71 -2.30 7.36
N LEU A 83 13.47 -2.57 6.96
CA LEU A 83 12.70 -1.74 6.05
C LEU A 83 12.49 -0.32 6.57
N LEU A 84 12.12 -0.17 7.83
CA LEU A 84 11.75 1.13 8.40
C LEU A 84 12.95 1.96 8.88
N PHE A 85 14.06 1.33 9.26
CA PHE A 85 15.17 2.03 9.91
C PHE A 85 16.51 1.88 9.19
N VAL A 86 16.79 0.71 8.60
CA VAL A 86 18.09 0.46 7.95
C VAL A 86 18.09 0.91 6.50
N SER A 87 17.11 0.48 5.70
CA SER A 87 17.03 0.81 4.27
C SER A 87 17.01 2.34 4.01
N PRO A 88 16.16 3.15 4.68
CA PRO A 88 16.16 4.60 4.47
C PRO A 88 17.52 5.24 4.76
N PHE A 89 18.21 4.77 5.80
CA PHE A 89 19.53 5.26 6.17
C PHE A 89 20.60 4.89 5.13
N VAL A 90 20.60 3.63 4.70
CA VAL A 90 21.53 3.09 3.70
C VAL A 90 21.37 3.79 2.35
N HIS A 91 20.15 4.17 2.00
CA HIS A 91 19.81 4.86 0.75
C HIS A 91 19.86 6.39 0.84
N ARG A 92 19.98 6.95 2.05
CA ARG A 92 19.85 8.40 2.33
C ARG A 92 18.50 8.95 1.84
N ASP A 93 17.44 8.18 2.05
CA ASP A 93 16.10 8.62 1.72
C ASP A 93 15.63 9.77 2.63
N THR A 94 14.80 10.64 2.08
CA THR A 94 14.12 11.69 2.85
C THR A 94 12.74 11.22 3.28
N ALA A 95 12.19 11.81 4.35
CA ALA A 95 10.79 11.58 4.71
C ALA A 95 9.83 11.90 3.54
N GLU A 96 10.14 12.94 2.79
CA GLU A 96 9.39 13.35 1.60
C GLU A 96 9.43 12.29 0.49
N SER A 97 10.57 11.61 0.27
CA SER A 97 10.64 10.48 -0.67
C SER A 97 9.81 9.28 -0.21
N TRP A 98 9.50 9.20 1.07
CA TRP A 98 8.60 8.21 1.64
C TRP A 98 7.13 8.68 1.66
N GLY A 99 6.83 9.89 1.18
CA GLY A 99 5.50 10.49 1.27
C GLY A 99 5.06 10.85 2.68
N MET A 100 6.02 10.94 3.60
CA MET A 100 5.85 11.37 4.99
C MET A 100 6.07 12.88 5.11
N GLY A 101 5.45 13.47 6.12
CA GLY A 101 5.67 14.86 6.52
C GLY A 101 7.10 15.09 7.05
N ASN A 102 7.48 16.36 7.08
CA ASN A 102 8.79 16.79 7.59
C ASN A 102 8.58 17.96 8.55
N PRO A 103 8.86 17.82 9.86
CA PRO A 103 8.66 18.89 10.83
C PRO A 103 9.39 20.18 10.48
N ARG A 104 10.57 20.09 9.86
CA ARG A 104 11.32 21.27 9.41
C ARG A 104 10.66 21.94 8.21
N ALA A 105 10.07 21.18 7.29
CA ALA A 105 9.30 21.74 6.19
C ALA A 105 8.01 22.40 6.70
N LEU A 106 7.31 21.75 7.64
CA LEU A 106 6.12 22.31 8.28
C LEU A 106 6.42 23.61 9.03
N TRP A 107 7.52 23.66 9.77
CA TRP A 107 7.97 24.88 10.45
C TRP A 107 8.25 26.02 9.47
N ARG A 108 8.97 25.72 8.37
CA ARG A 108 9.20 26.71 7.30
C ARG A 108 7.89 27.19 6.69
N MET A 109 6.94 26.29 6.42
CA MET A 109 5.62 26.66 5.92
C MET A 109 4.88 27.61 6.87
N LEU A 110 4.92 27.37 8.18
CA LEU A 110 4.32 28.27 9.17
C LEU A 110 5.05 29.63 9.19
N ARG A 111 6.38 29.62 9.25
CA ARG A 111 7.20 30.82 9.34
C ARG A 111 7.07 31.71 8.10
N ASP A 112 7.12 31.11 6.91
CA ASP A 112 7.23 31.83 5.64
C ASP A 112 5.85 32.12 5.00
N ALA A 113 4.75 31.59 5.56
CA ALA A 113 3.39 31.87 5.10
C ALA A 113 2.90 33.29 5.46
N SER A 114 2.00 33.82 4.63
CA SER A 114 1.24 35.03 4.93
C SER A 114 0.40 34.86 6.21
N PRO A 115 0.04 35.94 6.93
CA PRO A 115 -0.65 35.84 8.22
C PRO A 115 -1.91 34.98 8.19
N GLY A 116 -2.76 35.13 7.16
CA GLY A 116 -3.98 34.33 7.02
C GLY A 116 -3.71 32.85 6.74
N ARG A 117 -2.73 32.53 5.88
CA ARG A 117 -2.34 31.13 5.62
C ARG A 117 -1.69 30.48 6.85
N ARG A 118 -0.86 31.24 7.57
CA ARG A 118 -0.24 30.79 8.83
C ARG A 118 -1.31 30.50 9.89
N ALA A 119 -2.25 31.41 10.10
CA ALA A 119 -3.35 31.22 11.04
C ALA A 119 -4.22 30.00 10.67
N GLY A 120 -4.58 29.87 9.38
CA GLY A 120 -5.33 28.71 8.89
C GLY A 120 -4.60 27.39 9.09
N LEU A 121 -3.31 27.33 8.74
CA LEU A 121 -2.49 26.13 8.95
C LEU A 121 -2.35 25.81 10.45
N ALA A 122 -2.02 26.79 11.29
CA ALA A 122 -1.91 26.61 12.74
C ALA A 122 -3.23 26.09 13.35
N ALA A 123 -4.37 26.65 12.94
CA ALA A 123 -5.69 26.19 13.38
C ALA A 123 -5.94 24.73 12.99
N ILE A 124 -5.58 24.33 11.76
CA ILE A 124 -5.69 22.93 11.31
C ILE A 124 -4.79 22.01 12.15
N LEU A 125 -3.55 22.40 12.43
CA LEU A 125 -2.63 21.59 13.24
C LEU A 125 -3.16 21.38 14.66
N VAL A 126 -3.64 22.45 15.31
CA VAL A 126 -4.23 22.38 16.65
C VAL A 126 -5.50 21.53 16.64
N ALA A 127 -6.40 21.75 15.67
CA ALA A 127 -7.64 20.99 15.56
C ALA A 127 -7.37 19.49 15.39
N LEU A 128 -6.44 19.11 14.50
CA LEU A 128 -6.04 17.71 14.30
C LEU A 128 -5.41 17.12 15.57
N PHE A 129 -4.49 17.85 16.21
CA PHE A 129 -3.83 17.39 17.43
C PHE A 129 -4.83 17.13 18.55
N VAL A 130 -5.76 18.07 18.78
CA VAL A 130 -6.81 17.93 19.81
C VAL A 130 -7.76 16.79 19.45
N ALA A 131 -8.24 16.72 18.20
CA ALA A 131 -9.16 15.66 17.77
C ALA A 131 -8.56 14.25 17.92
N LEU A 132 -7.29 14.07 17.55
CA LEU A 132 -6.58 12.80 17.70
C LEU A 132 -6.37 12.44 19.18
N ASN A 133 -6.05 13.40 20.05
CA ASN A 133 -5.96 13.17 21.48
C ASN A 133 -7.30 12.78 22.10
N CYS A 134 -8.37 13.49 21.73
CA CYS A 134 -9.73 13.17 22.18
C CYS A 134 -10.15 11.76 21.74
N ALA A 135 -9.87 11.39 20.48
CA ALA A 135 -10.13 10.05 19.97
C ALA A 135 -9.30 8.98 20.69
N ASN A 136 -8.01 9.22 20.90
CA ASN A 136 -7.12 8.32 21.64
C ASN A 136 -7.61 8.11 23.09
N TYR A 137 -8.02 9.18 23.77
CA TYR A 137 -8.50 9.12 25.14
C TYR A 137 -9.84 8.38 25.26
N SER A 138 -10.77 8.67 24.35
CA SER A 138 -12.09 8.04 24.34
C SER A 138 -12.07 6.58 23.87
N GLN A 139 -11.06 6.19 23.09
CA GLN A 139 -10.86 4.84 22.57
C GLN A 139 -9.60 4.18 23.14
N TRP A 140 -9.22 4.55 24.36
CA TRP A 140 -7.98 4.06 24.97
C TRP A 140 -7.95 2.54 25.12
N HIS A 141 -9.10 1.91 25.40
CA HIS A 141 -9.20 0.45 25.50
C HIS A 141 -8.73 -0.23 24.21
N GLU A 142 -9.21 0.26 23.07
CA GLU A 142 -8.88 -0.22 21.74
C GLU A 142 -7.41 0.08 21.39
N VAL A 143 -6.91 1.26 21.75
CA VAL A 143 -5.50 1.64 21.56
C VAL A 143 -4.58 0.70 22.37
N ALA A 144 -4.88 0.48 23.65
CA ALA A 144 -4.12 -0.41 24.52
C ALA A 144 -4.13 -1.86 24.01
N GLU A 145 -5.28 -2.32 23.50
CA GLU A 145 -5.39 -3.62 22.87
C GLU A 145 -4.59 -3.72 21.56
N PHE A 146 -4.62 -2.67 20.73
CA PHE A 146 -3.89 -2.61 19.46
C PHE A 146 -2.37 -2.70 19.68
N PHE A 147 -1.84 -1.90 20.60
CA PHE A 147 -0.42 -1.94 20.98
C PHE A 147 -0.04 -3.11 21.89
N LYS A 148 -1.02 -3.96 22.25
CA LYS A 148 -0.84 -5.11 23.16
C LYS A 148 -0.13 -4.70 24.45
N PHE A 149 -0.49 -3.55 25.01
CA PHE A 149 0.15 -3.04 26.22
C PHE A 149 0.03 -4.00 27.39
N ASP A 150 -1.02 -4.83 27.45
CA ASP A 150 -1.13 -5.91 28.44
C ASP A 150 0.08 -6.86 28.46
N ARG A 151 0.71 -7.10 27.30
CA ARG A 151 1.92 -7.93 27.19
C ARG A 151 3.16 -7.20 27.68
N VAL A 152 3.28 -5.91 27.36
CA VAL A 152 4.37 -5.05 27.82
C VAL A 152 4.32 -4.92 29.34
N VAL A 153 3.14 -4.65 29.88
CA VAL A 153 2.88 -4.54 31.31
C VAL A 153 3.14 -5.86 32.03
N ALA A 154 2.69 -6.99 31.48
CA ALA A 154 2.99 -8.31 32.02
C ALA A 154 4.49 -8.64 32.02
N PHE A 155 5.24 -8.20 30.99
CA PHE A 155 6.69 -8.34 30.95
C PHE A 155 7.38 -7.58 32.09
N PHE A 156 6.84 -6.42 32.49
CA PHE A 156 7.31 -5.64 33.64
C PHE A 156 6.66 -6.03 34.98
N GLY A 157 5.91 -7.14 35.06
CA GLY A 157 5.31 -7.64 36.30
C GLY A 157 4.12 -6.83 36.83
N MET A 158 3.54 -5.94 36.02
CA MET A 158 2.39 -5.12 36.41
C MET A 158 1.05 -5.87 36.20
N PRO A 159 0.00 -5.63 37.02
CA PRO A 159 -1.30 -6.28 36.87
C PRO A 159 -1.96 -5.98 35.50
N ARG A 160 -2.32 -7.04 34.74
CA ARG A 160 -2.88 -6.91 33.38
C ARG A 160 -4.20 -6.15 33.29
N ALA A 161 -5.01 -6.18 34.34
CA ALA A 161 -6.39 -5.69 34.30
C ALA A 161 -6.50 -4.16 34.25
N ASP A 162 -5.42 -3.42 34.54
CA ASP A 162 -5.54 -1.99 34.81
C ASP A 162 -5.21 -1.10 33.61
N ILE A 163 -4.28 -1.52 32.72
CA ILE A 163 -3.81 -0.62 31.65
C ILE A 163 -4.90 -0.19 30.68
N ARG A 164 -5.85 -1.07 30.38
CA ARG A 164 -6.99 -0.73 29.50
C ARG A 164 -7.96 0.27 30.13
N ALA A 165 -7.92 0.41 31.45
CA ALA A 165 -8.73 1.36 32.21
C ALA A 165 -7.94 2.63 32.60
N TYR A 166 -6.70 2.83 32.13
CA TYR A 166 -5.89 3.99 32.52
C TYR A 166 -6.55 5.34 32.20
N ASN A 167 -7.48 5.43 31.26
CA ASN A 167 -8.24 6.66 31.02
C ASN A 167 -9.28 6.97 32.13
N THR A 168 -9.60 6.03 33.02
CA THR A 168 -10.61 6.23 34.08
C THR A 168 -10.03 6.68 35.42
N HIS A 169 -8.74 6.44 35.71
CA HIS A 169 -8.14 6.72 37.02
C HIS A 169 -6.75 7.37 36.95
N PHE A 170 -6.29 7.92 38.07
CA PHE A 170 -4.96 8.52 38.24
C PHE A 170 -3.99 7.49 38.83
N PRO A 171 -2.72 7.39 38.35
CA PRO A 171 -2.03 8.26 37.38
C PRO A 171 -2.23 7.86 35.91
N GLY A 172 -3.00 6.81 35.61
CA GLY A 172 -3.22 6.30 34.25
C GLY A 172 -3.57 7.38 33.22
N ARG A 173 -4.39 8.37 33.59
CA ARG A 173 -4.77 9.48 32.69
C ARG A 173 -3.58 10.27 32.16
N ILE A 174 -2.53 10.45 32.98
CA ILE A 174 -1.28 11.12 32.54
C ILE A 174 -0.63 10.30 31.43
N VAL A 175 -0.55 8.97 31.59
CA VAL A 175 0.03 8.06 30.60
C VAL A 175 -0.74 8.13 29.29
N VAL A 176 -2.08 8.06 29.35
CA VAL A 176 -2.95 8.13 28.16
C VAL A 176 -2.77 9.45 27.42
N ILE A 177 -2.77 10.58 28.14
CA ILE A 177 -2.60 11.91 27.55
C ILE A 177 -1.19 12.09 26.98
N ALA A 178 -0.15 11.67 27.70
CA ALA A 178 1.23 11.78 27.23
C ALA A 178 1.48 10.94 25.97
N PHE A 179 1.02 9.68 25.99
CA PHE A 179 1.11 8.80 24.82
C PHE A 179 0.29 9.34 23.63
N GLY A 180 -0.96 9.72 23.89
CA GLY A 180 -1.84 10.31 22.87
C GLY A 180 -1.26 11.58 22.28
N SER A 181 -0.64 12.44 23.09
CA SER A 181 -0.01 13.68 22.67
C SER A 181 1.23 13.41 21.82
N MET A 182 2.07 12.46 22.22
CA MET A 182 3.24 12.05 21.43
C MET A 182 2.82 11.49 20.08
N LEU A 183 1.83 10.58 20.06
CA LEU A 183 1.34 9.98 18.83
C LEU A 183 0.68 11.02 17.91
N SER A 184 -0.15 11.90 18.47
CA SER A 184 -0.80 12.98 17.73
C SER A 184 0.21 13.96 17.15
N ALA A 185 1.23 14.34 17.93
CA ALA A 185 2.34 15.17 17.44
C ALA A 185 3.06 14.49 16.27
N LEU A 186 3.39 13.21 16.39
CA LEU A 186 4.04 12.43 15.33
C LEU A 186 3.18 12.40 14.06
N ILE A 187 1.87 12.14 14.17
CA ILE A 187 0.97 12.13 13.01
C ILE A 187 0.92 13.51 12.35
N VAL A 188 0.68 14.55 13.15
CA VAL A 188 0.50 15.93 12.68
C VAL A 188 1.81 16.49 12.08
N SER A 189 2.98 16.21 12.65
CA SER A 189 4.23 16.80 12.15
C SER A 189 4.99 15.92 11.16
N CYS A 190 4.86 14.59 11.26
CA CYS A 190 5.71 13.64 10.52
C CYS A 190 4.93 12.75 9.54
N CYS A 191 3.62 12.56 9.68
CA CYS A 191 2.88 11.70 8.73
C CYS A 191 2.24 12.50 7.58
N ILE A 192 1.85 13.76 7.82
CA ILE A 192 1.11 14.57 6.84
C ILE A 192 2.06 15.48 6.04
N ARG A 193 2.04 15.34 4.70
CA ARG A 193 2.64 16.33 3.77
C ARG A 193 1.64 17.41 3.39
N TYR A 194 1.65 18.52 4.14
CA TYR A 194 0.69 19.62 3.93
C TYR A 194 0.92 20.38 2.62
N ASP A 195 2.16 20.38 2.11
CA ASP A 195 2.56 21.04 0.87
C ASP A 195 1.84 20.47 -0.37
N ASN A 196 1.59 19.16 -0.38
CA ASN A 196 1.03 18.47 -1.54
C ASN A 196 -0.31 17.74 -1.27
N PHE A 197 -0.85 17.82 -0.04
CA PHE A 197 -2.04 17.04 0.36
C PHE A 197 -3.21 17.16 -0.61
N LEU A 198 -3.62 18.38 -0.97
CA LEU A 198 -4.76 18.60 -1.86
C LEU A 198 -4.52 18.10 -3.27
N SER A 199 -3.30 18.27 -3.79
CA SER A 199 -2.90 17.76 -5.10
C SER A 199 -2.94 16.23 -5.13
N ALA A 200 -2.30 15.61 -4.14
CA ALA A 200 -2.29 14.16 -3.98
C ALA A 200 -3.69 13.58 -3.82
N PHE A 201 -4.50 14.17 -2.94
CA PHE A 201 -5.87 13.75 -2.69
C PHE A 201 -6.73 13.87 -3.94
N LYS A 202 -6.67 15.01 -4.66
CA LYS A 202 -7.42 15.22 -5.90
C LYS A 202 -7.05 14.17 -6.94
N THR A 203 -5.76 14.00 -7.22
CA THR A 203 -5.28 13.02 -8.20
C THR A 203 -5.72 11.63 -7.81
N ALA A 204 -5.51 11.24 -6.56
CA ALA A 204 -5.80 9.89 -6.13
C ALA A 204 -7.32 9.62 -6.10
N MET A 205 -8.17 10.64 -5.84
CA MET A 205 -9.63 10.54 -6.00
C MET A 205 -10.07 10.35 -7.47
N CYS A 206 -9.36 10.91 -8.45
CA CYS A 206 -9.62 10.64 -9.87
C CYS A 206 -9.45 9.15 -10.23
N PHE A 207 -8.61 8.42 -9.49
CA PHE A 207 -8.47 6.96 -9.65
C PHE A 207 -9.40 6.19 -8.71
N ALA A 208 -9.64 6.68 -7.49
CA ALA A 208 -10.47 6.02 -6.51
C ALA A 208 -11.95 5.99 -6.92
N LEU A 209 -12.50 7.08 -7.46
CA LEU A 209 -13.93 7.16 -7.79
C LEU A 209 -14.33 6.15 -8.89
N PRO A 210 -13.58 6.00 -10.01
CA PRO A 210 -13.84 4.93 -10.96
C PRO A 210 -13.77 3.54 -10.34
N LEU A 211 -12.75 3.25 -9.51
CA LEU A 211 -12.62 1.96 -8.84
C LEU A 211 -13.79 1.71 -7.87
N LEU A 212 -14.21 2.74 -7.14
CA LEU A 212 -15.37 2.69 -6.25
C LEU A 212 -16.66 2.38 -7.03
N ALA A 213 -16.86 3.04 -8.17
CA ALA A 213 -17.98 2.75 -9.06
C ALA A 213 -17.93 1.30 -9.58
N LEU A 214 -16.75 0.77 -9.89
CA LEU A 214 -16.59 -0.64 -10.29
C LEU A 214 -16.91 -1.61 -9.15
N ILE A 215 -16.57 -1.28 -7.90
CA ILE A 215 -16.95 -2.08 -6.72
C ILE A 215 -18.47 -2.13 -6.58
N PHE A 216 -19.14 -0.97 -6.66
CA PHE A 216 -20.61 -0.89 -6.61
C PHE A 216 -21.27 -1.64 -7.76
N LEU A 217 -20.77 -1.45 -8.98
CA LEU A 217 -21.26 -2.14 -10.17
C LEU A 217 -21.09 -3.65 -10.04
N GLY A 218 -19.93 -4.12 -9.60
CA GLY A 218 -19.69 -5.55 -9.38
C GLY A 218 -20.64 -6.15 -8.36
N ALA A 219 -20.93 -5.41 -7.26
CA ALA A 219 -21.85 -5.88 -6.24
C ALA A 219 -23.28 -5.98 -6.79
N TYR A 220 -23.71 -4.98 -7.56
CA TYR A 220 -25.02 -4.96 -8.22
C TYR A 220 -25.15 -6.04 -9.29
N LEU A 221 -24.15 -6.21 -10.17
CA LEU A 221 -24.18 -7.26 -11.21
C LEU A 221 -24.22 -8.66 -10.61
N GLN A 222 -23.62 -8.85 -9.43
CA GLN A 222 -23.63 -10.14 -8.75
C GLN A 222 -24.96 -10.42 -8.04
N ARG A 223 -25.52 -9.45 -7.31
CA ARG A 223 -26.63 -9.69 -6.36
C ARG A 223 -27.81 -8.73 -6.49
N GLY A 224 -27.86 -7.91 -7.55
CA GLY A 224 -28.87 -6.87 -7.73
C GLY A 224 -28.91 -5.88 -6.56
N THR A 225 -30.12 -5.43 -6.20
CA THR A 225 -30.34 -4.53 -5.06
C THR A 225 -30.06 -5.17 -3.71
N ALA A 226 -30.13 -6.51 -3.61
CA ALA A 226 -29.84 -7.25 -2.37
C ALA A 226 -28.39 -7.07 -1.91
N ALA A 227 -27.47 -6.70 -2.82
CA ALA A 227 -26.09 -6.36 -2.49
C ALA A 227 -25.96 -5.26 -1.41
N PHE A 228 -26.96 -4.38 -1.34
CA PHE A 228 -26.94 -3.18 -0.50
C PHE A 228 -27.79 -3.32 0.77
N ALA A 229 -28.51 -4.43 0.95
CA ALA A 229 -29.40 -4.62 2.09
C ALA A 229 -28.67 -4.57 3.45
N ARG A 230 -27.39 -4.94 3.48
CA ARG A 230 -26.53 -4.91 4.68
C ARG A 230 -25.56 -3.71 4.70
N PHE A 231 -25.61 -2.84 3.68
CA PHE A 231 -24.72 -1.69 3.62
C PHE A 231 -25.14 -0.67 4.67
N SER A 232 -24.23 -0.32 5.57
CA SER A 232 -24.49 0.69 6.61
C SER A 232 -23.57 1.87 6.38
N PHE A 233 -24.16 3.02 6.03
CA PHE A 233 -23.39 4.25 5.83
C PHE A 233 -22.59 4.64 7.08
N ARG A 234 -23.16 4.47 8.27
CA ARG A 234 -22.47 4.74 9.54
C ARG A 234 -21.25 3.85 9.71
N MET A 235 -21.41 2.53 9.54
CA MET A 235 -20.29 1.59 9.64
C MET A 235 -19.28 1.80 8.52
N TRP A 236 -19.73 2.25 7.36
CA TRP A 236 -18.88 2.56 6.22
C TRP A 236 -18.02 3.77 6.53
N ALA A 237 -18.61 4.87 6.99
CA ALA A 237 -17.88 6.07 7.38
C ALA A 237 -16.87 5.81 8.50
N ILE A 238 -17.28 5.06 9.54
CA ILE A 238 -16.35 4.62 10.61
C ILE A 238 -15.24 3.76 10.02
N GLY A 239 -15.57 2.83 9.13
CA GLY A 239 -14.61 2.00 8.43
C GLY A 239 -13.59 2.84 7.66
N VAL A 240 -14.05 3.76 6.82
CA VAL A 240 -13.19 4.63 6.01
C VAL A 240 -12.23 5.42 6.90
N LEU A 241 -12.74 6.06 7.95
CA LEU A 241 -11.93 6.89 8.86
C LEU A 241 -10.97 6.05 9.70
N GLY A 242 -11.42 4.93 10.26
CA GLY A 242 -10.59 4.00 11.03
C GLY A 242 -9.49 3.36 10.17
N TYR A 243 -9.80 3.05 8.91
CA TYR A 243 -8.83 2.51 7.97
C TYR A 243 -7.83 3.55 7.46
N ILE A 244 -7.96 4.86 7.73
CA ILE A 244 -6.92 5.82 7.33
C ILE A 244 -5.58 5.43 7.95
N CYS A 245 -5.57 5.08 9.24
CA CYS A 245 -4.36 4.70 9.96
C CYS A 245 -3.83 3.33 9.50
N TRP A 246 -4.70 2.35 9.32
CA TRP A 246 -4.31 1.02 8.83
C TRP A 246 -3.82 1.08 7.38
N GLY A 247 -4.56 1.78 6.53
CA GLY A 247 -4.19 2.10 5.16
C GLY A 247 -2.86 2.84 5.10
N PHE A 248 -2.60 3.81 5.98
CA PHE A 248 -1.30 4.47 6.09
C PHE A 248 -0.17 3.45 6.32
N VAL A 249 -0.31 2.53 7.28
CA VAL A 249 0.71 1.50 7.56
C VAL A 249 0.93 0.58 6.36
N GLN A 250 -0.14 0.14 5.69
CA GLN A 250 -0.02 -0.67 4.49
C GLN A 250 0.65 0.11 3.35
N GLN A 251 0.30 1.38 3.15
CA GLN A 251 0.90 2.22 2.13
C GLN A 251 2.35 2.61 2.46
N LEU A 252 2.72 2.68 3.73
CA LEU A 252 4.11 2.85 4.17
C LEU A 252 4.99 1.66 3.71
N LEU A 253 4.43 0.46 3.68
CA LEU A 253 5.15 -0.68 3.11
C LEU A 253 5.16 -0.65 1.58
N PHE A 254 3.99 -0.54 0.95
CA PHE A 254 3.86 -0.78 -0.49
C PHE A 254 4.16 0.44 -1.35
N SER A 255 3.48 1.56 -1.10
CA SER A 255 3.69 2.77 -1.89
C SER A 255 4.99 3.48 -1.51
N SER A 256 5.32 3.46 -0.22
CA SER A 256 6.52 4.12 0.29
C SER A 256 7.77 3.27 0.13
N TYR A 257 8.00 2.21 0.92
CA TYR A 257 9.23 1.42 0.77
C TYR A 257 9.39 0.81 -0.63
N PHE A 258 8.48 -0.10 -1.03
CA PHE A 258 8.61 -0.80 -2.32
C PHE A 258 8.52 0.18 -3.48
N GLY A 259 7.58 1.13 -3.44
CA GLY A 259 7.44 2.15 -4.48
C GLY A 259 8.67 3.06 -4.60
N THR A 260 9.36 3.38 -3.51
CA THR A 260 10.64 4.12 -3.52
C THR A 260 11.73 3.32 -4.20
N ARG A 261 11.92 2.08 -3.79
CA ARG A 261 12.94 1.22 -4.38
C ARG A 261 12.69 1.00 -5.87
N PHE A 262 11.46 0.63 -6.25
CA PHE A 262 11.14 0.38 -7.65
C PHE A 262 11.20 1.65 -8.52
N ARG A 263 10.72 2.81 -8.07
CA ARG A 263 10.82 4.03 -8.89
C ARG A 263 12.25 4.56 -9.03
N LYS A 264 13.14 4.22 -8.09
CA LYS A 264 14.57 4.53 -8.16
C LYS A 264 15.36 3.48 -8.97
N ALA A 265 14.88 2.25 -9.03
CA ALA A 265 15.48 1.14 -9.77
C ALA A 265 15.47 1.33 -11.30
N PHE A 266 14.49 2.07 -11.84
CA PHE A 266 14.35 2.25 -13.28
C PHE A 266 14.55 3.71 -13.68
N ALA A 267 15.22 3.90 -14.82
CA ALA A 267 15.42 5.22 -15.42
C ALA A 267 14.08 5.92 -15.73
N PRO A 268 14.07 7.24 -15.97
CA PRO A 268 12.85 7.98 -16.28
C PRO A 268 12.08 7.41 -17.46
N SER A 269 10.77 7.69 -17.48
CA SER A 269 9.90 7.41 -18.61
C SER A 269 9.96 8.50 -19.70
N ALA A 270 11.07 9.21 -19.82
CA ALA A 270 11.19 10.37 -20.72
C ALA A 270 11.24 10.00 -22.21
N ASP A 271 11.48 8.73 -22.55
CA ASP A 271 11.46 8.25 -23.94
C ASP A 271 10.05 8.42 -24.55
N PRO A 272 9.90 9.16 -25.67
CA PRO A 272 8.62 9.28 -26.39
C PRO A 272 7.95 7.94 -26.71
N ALA A 273 8.72 6.86 -26.90
CA ALA A 273 8.21 5.52 -27.14
C ALA A 273 7.42 4.94 -25.95
N ASN A 274 7.59 5.48 -24.74
CA ASN A 274 6.82 5.09 -23.55
C ASN A 274 5.40 5.64 -23.56
N ARG A 275 4.99 6.45 -24.55
CA ARG A 275 3.63 6.98 -24.66
C ARG A 275 2.98 6.48 -25.94
N VAL A 276 1.66 6.27 -25.90
CA VAL A 276 0.87 6.02 -27.10
C VAL A 276 0.30 7.37 -27.57
N PRO A 277 0.49 7.76 -28.85
CA PRO A 277 -0.07 8.98 -29.41
C PRO A 277 -1.59 9.06 -29.19
N ALA A 278 -2.13 10.25 -28.93
CA ALA A 278 -3.54 10.44 -28.54
C ALA A 278 -4.53 9.75 -29.49
N GLY A 279 -4.34 9.90 -30.81
CA GLY A 279 -5.19 9.26 -31.84
C GLY A 279 -5.11 7.73 -31.91
N ARG A 280 -4.18 7.10 -31.20
CA ARG A 280 -4.00 5.64 -31.17
C ARG A 280 -4.37 5.00 -29.83
N ARG A 281 -4.80 5.77 -28.82
CA ARG A 281 -5.05 5.23 -27.47
C ARG A 281 -6.27 4.32 -27.41
N VAL A 282 -7.39 4.71 -28.04
CA VAL A 282 -8.66 3.97 -27.97
C VAL A 282 -8.52 2.50 -28.40
N PRO A 283 -7.90 2.16 -29.55
CA PRO A 283 -7.67 0.76 -29.92
C PRO A 283 -6.88 -0.05 -28.89
N TYR A 284 -5.88 0.56 -28.23
CA TYR A 284 -5.13 -0.11 -27.16
C TYR A 284 -6.01 -0.36 -25.95
N VAL A 285 -6.78 0.64 -25.50
CA VAL A 285 -7.72 0.51 -24.39
C VAL A 285 -8.71 -0.62 -24.63
N LEU A 286 -9.31 -0.68 -25.82
CA LEU A 286 -10.26 -1.74 -26.17
C LEU A 286 -9.62 -3.13 -26.18
N ARG A 287 -8.36 -3.27 -26.61
CA ARG A 287 -7.63 -4.55 -26.55
C ARG A 287 -7.40 -5.00 -25.10
N PHE A 288 -7.00 -4.09 -24.22
CA PHE A 288 -6.86 -4.42 -22.79
C PHE A 288 -8.21 -4.77 -22.16
N ALA A 289 -9.27 -4.06 -22.50
CA ALA A 289 -10.62 -4.35 -22.03
C ALA A 289 -11.09 -5.74 -22.46
N ALA A 290 -10.98 -6.04 -23.77
CA ALA A 290 -11.36 -7.33 -24.32
C ALA A 290 -10.53 -8.48 -23.72
N GLY A 291 -9.21 -8.32 -23.62
CA GLY A 291 -8.31 -9.31 -23.05
C GLY A 291 -8.58 -9.58 -21.57
N ALA A 292 -8.77 -8.52 -20.76
CA ALA A 292 -9.09 -8.65 -19.35
C ALA A 292 -10.48 -9.28 -19.13
N GLY A 293 -11.50 -8.84 -19.88
CA GLY A 293 -12.86 -9.39 -19.80
C GLY A 293 -12.90 -10.87 -20.18
N ALA A 294 -12.37 -11.24 -21.35
CA ALA A 294 -12.33 -12.62 -21.81
C ALA A 294 -11.50 -13.52 -20.88
N GLY A 295 -10.32 -13.04 -20.45
CA GLY A 295 -9.46 -13.76 -19.52
C GLY A 295 -10.16 -14.01 -18.18
N ALA A 296 -10.80 -13.00 -17.60
CA ALA A 296 -11.52 -13.15 -16.33
C ALA A 296 -12.70 -14.13 -16.44
N VAL A 297 -13.45 -14.11 -17.54
CA VAL A 297 -14.54 -15.07 -17.79
C VAL A 297 -14.00 -16.49 -17.86
N VAL A 298 -12.97 -16.74 -18.67
CA VAL A 298 -12.39 -18.08 -18.85
C VAL A 298 -11.80 -18.61 -17.54
N LEU A 299 -11.03 -17.78 -16.83
CA LEU A 299 -10.40 -18.18 -15.57
C LEU A 299 -11.44 -18.41 -14.46
N SER A 300 -12.47 -17.57 -14.38
CA SER A 300 -13.54 -17.75 -13.39
C SER A 300 -14.40 -18.96 -13.71
N TYR A 301 -14.73 -19.20 -14.98
CA TYR A 301 -15.41 -20.40 -15.44
C TYR A 301 -14.64 -21.65 -15.01
N ALA A 302 -13.34 -21.71 -15.32
CA ALA A 302 -12.48 -22.83 -14.97
C ALA A 302 -12.38 -23.02 -13.45
N GLY A 303 -12.20 -21.93 -12.70
CA GLY A 303 -12.10 -21.96 -11.23
C GLY A 303 -13.38 -22.43 -10.55
N ILE A 304 -14.53 -21.86 -10.93
CA ILE A 304 -15.85 -22.24 -10.38
C ILE A 304 -16.15 -23.69 -10.74
N ARG A 305 -15.93 -24.10 -12.00
CA ARG A 305 -16.15 -25.48 -12.43
C ARG A 305 -15.25 -26.47 -11.70
N TYR A 306 -14.00 -26.11 -11.44
CA TYR A 306 -13.08 -26.95 -10.67
C TYR A 306 -13.51 -27.07 -9.21
N ALA A 307 -13.89 -25.96 -8.57
CA ALA A 307 -14.23 -25.93 -7.15
C ALA A 307 -15.61 -26.50 -6.82
N HIS A 308 -16.60 -26.31 -7.71
CA HIS A 308 -18.00 -26.60 -7.45
C HIS A 308 -18.65 -27.55 -8.48
N GLY A 309 -17.94 -27.94 -9.54
CA GLY A 309 -18.47 -28.78 -10.62
C GLY A 309 -19.23 -28.00 -11.71
N PRO A 310 -19.62 -28.67 -12.81
CA PRO A 310 -20.13 -28.02 -14.02
C PRO A 310 -21.50 -27.36 -13.88
N GLY A 311 -22.34 -27.78 -12.93
CA GLY A 311 -23.70 -27.24 -12.74
C GLY A 311 -23.79 -25.92 -11.98
N HIS A 312 -22.67 -25.42 -11.45
CA HIS A 312 -22.65 -24.24 -10.55
C HIS A 312 -22.14 -22.96 -11.23
N VAL A 313 -22.02 -22.96 -12.56
CA VAL A 313 -21.55 -21.81 -13.31
C VAL A 313 -22.74 -21.00 -13.80
N ASP A 314 -23.07 -19.92 -13.10
CA ASP A 314 -24.10 -18.97 -13.52
C ASP A 314 -23.55 -18.05 -14.65
N PRO A 315 -24.12 -18.09 -15.87
CA PRO A 315 -23.70 -17.23 -16.98
C PRO A 315 -23.81 -15.74 -16.68
N ALA A 316 -24.78 -15.31 -15.86
CA ALA A 316 -24.96 -13.92 -15.49
C ALA A 316 -23.81 -13.42 -14.60
N ILE A 317 -23.36 -14.26 -13.66
CA ILE A 317 -22.19 -13.96 -12.81
C ILE A 317 -20.93 -13.87 -13.66
N LEU A 318 -20.73 -14.79 -14.60
CA LEU A 318 -19.58 -14.74 -15.51
C LEU A 318 -19.59 -13.49 -16.39
N LEU A 319 -20.75 -13.13 -16.95
CA LEU A 319 -20.89 -11.91 -17.73
C LEU A 319 -20.57 -10.68 -16.86
N GLY A 320 -21.06 -10.63 -15.62
CA GLY A 320 -20.76 -9.57 -14.67
C GLY A 320 -19.27 -9.43 -14.37
N ILE A 321 -18.59 -10.55 -14.10
CA ILE A 321 -17.13 -10.60 -13.92
C ILE A 321 -16.41 -10.08 -15.17
N GLY A 322 -16.83 -10.53 -16.36
CA GLY A 322 -16.27 -10.09 -17.63
C GLY A 322 -16.40 -8.60 -17.87
N ILE A 323 -17.57 -8.01 -17.57
CA ILE A 323 -17.80 -6.56 -17.68
C ILE A 323 -16.90 -5.78 -16.72
N VAL A 324 -16.86 -6.17 -15.44
CA VAL A 324 -16.03 -5.49 -14.43
C VAL A 324 -14.55 -5.57 -14.80
N ALA A 325 -14.09 -6.76 -15.21
CA ALA A 325 -12.71 -6.97 -15.65
C ALA A 325 -12.39 -6.18 -16.93
N ALA A 326 -13.33 -6.05 -17.87
CA ALA A 326 -13.15 -5.26 -19.07
C ALA A 326 -12.98 -3.77 -18.75
N PHE A 327 -13.76 -3.21 -17.82
CA PHE A 327 -13.56 -1.84 -17.36
C PHE A 327 -12.22 -1.65 -16.63
N ALA A 328 -11.85 -2.59 -15.75
CA ALA A 328 -10.54 -2.57 -15.10
C ALA A 328 -9.38 -2.63 -16.11
N GLY A 329 -9.51 -3.50 -17.13
CA GLY A 329 -8.58 -3.61 -18.25
C GLY A 329 -8.52 -2.34 -19.08
N ALA A 330 -9.66 -1.72 -19.39
CA ALA A 330 -9.72 -0.44 -20.08
C ALA A 330 -8.97 0.65 -19.31
N PHE A 331 -9.18 0.72 -17.99
CA PHE A 331 -8.54 1.71 -17.13
C PHE A 331 -7.02 1.49 -17.03
N TYR A 332 -6.59 0.24 -16.91
CA TYR A 332 -5.18 -0.14 -17.00
C TYR A 332 -4.58 0.25 -18.37
N GLY A 333 -5.26 -0.10 -19.47
CA GLY A 333 -4.83 0.19 -20.83
C GLY A 333 -4.73 1.70 -21.12
N TRP A 334 -5.65 2.51 -20.59
CA TRP A 334 -5.59 3.96 -20.71
C TRP A 334 -4.36 4.50 -20.00
N THR A 335 -4.13 4.07 -18.77
CA THR A 335 -2.95 4.45 -17.98
C THR A 335 -1.65 3.99 -18.66
N TYR A 336 -1.65 2.81 -19.27
CA TYR A 336 -0.53 2.26 -20.03
C TYR A 336 -0.19 3.14 -21.23
N CYS A 337 -1.21 3.69 -21.89
CA CYS A 337 -1.04 4.61 -23.01
C CYS A 337 -0.43 5.95 -22.59
N LEU A 338 -0.64 6.39 -21.35
CA LEU A 338 -0.09 7.63 -20.82
C LEU A 338 1.40 7.48 -20.48
N ASP A 339 1.77 6.37 -19.84
CA ASP A 339 3.14 6.09 -19.42
C ASP A 339 3.35 4.57 -19.21
N LYS A 340 3.83 3.89 -20.26
CA LYS A 340 4.02 2.43 -20.28
C LYS A 340 4.97 1.98 -19.18
N LYS A 341 6.14 2.61 -19.09
CA LYS A 341 7.20 2.22 -18.17
C LYS A 341 6.77 2.40 -16.73
N ARG A 342 6.20 3.56 -16.39
CA ARG A 342 5.73 3.84 -15.03
C ARG A 342 4.65 2.86 -14.60
N LEU A 343 3.69 2.56 -15.49
CA LEU A 343 2.65 1.59 -15.18
C LEU A 343 3.23 0.19 -14.96
N LEU A 344 4.17 -0.27 -15.80
CA LEU A 344 4.81 -1.58 -15.62
C LEU A 344 5.58 -1.67 -14.31
N VAL A 345 6.31 -0.62 -13.92
CA VAL A 345 7.00 -0.56 -12.62
C VAL A 345 5.98 -0.58 -11.47
N ALA A 346 4.86 0.13 -11.60
CA ALA A 346 3.77 0.09 -10.63
C ALA A 346 3.15 -1.31 -10.53
N THR A 347 2.98 -2.03 -11.65
CA THR A 347 2.49 -3.41 -11.70
C THR A 347 3.38 -4.40 -10.96
N VAL A 348 4.69 -4.27 -11.13
CA VAL A 348 5.67 -5.07 -10.38
C VAL A 348 5.57 -4.74 -8.89
N CYS A 349 5.62 -3.46 -8.52
CA CYS A 349 5.53 -3.03 -7.13
C CYS A 349 4.22 -3.48 -6.45
N ALA A 350 3.10 -3.34 -7.15
CA ALA A 350 1.78 -3.74 -6.65
C ALA A 350 1.68 -5.24 -6.43
N SER A 351 2.46 -6.06 -7.17
CA SER A 351 2.46 -7.51 -6.94
C SER A 351 2.98 -7.86 -5.55
N CYS A 352 3.86 -7.04 -4.96
CA CYS A 352 4.27 -7.19 -3.56
C CYS A 352 3.08 -7.02 -2.60
N PHE A 353 2.16 -6.11 -2.92
CA PHE A 353 0.93 -5.92 -2.14
C PHE A 353 -0.04 -7.08 -2.35
N GLY A 354 -0.29 -7.49 -3.60
CA GLY A 354 -1.16 -8.62 -3.90
C GLY A 354 -0.72 -9.92 -3.23
N LEU A 355 0.56 -10.28 -3.38
CA LEU A 355 1.05 -11.60 -3.00
C LEU A 355 1.18 -11.83 -1.49
N ILE A 356 1.14 -10.79 -0.65
CA ILE A 356 1.04 -10.98 0.81
C ILE A 356 -0.33 -11.60 1.19
N HIS A 357 -1.33 -11.40 0.34
CA HIS A 357 -2.70 -11.89 0.48
C HIS A 357 -2.95 -13.21 -0.26
N ILE A 358 -1.91 -13.92 -0.70
CA ILE A 358 -2.03 -15.15 -1.52
C ILE A 358 -2.84 -16.29 -0.87
N ALA A 359 -3.16 -16.20 0.43
CA ALA A 359 -4.16 -17.05 1.08
C ALA A 359 -5.63 -16.78 0.63
N SER A 360 -5.88 -15.69 -0.08
CA SER A 360 -7.18 -15.25 -0.59
C SER A 360 -7.01 -14.64 -2.00
N TYR A 361 -7.19 -15.44 -3.05
CA TYR A 361 -6.94 -15.00 -4.43
C TYR A 361 -7.82 -13.83 -4.88
N GLY A 362 -9.06 -13.74 -4.40
CA GLY A 362 -9.91 -12.57 -4.61
C GLY A 362 -9.27 -11.30 -4.03
N LEU A 363 -8.71 -11.40 -2.83
CA LEU A 363 -8.00 -10.28 -2.20
C LEU A 363 -6.70 -9.94 -2.94
N VAL A 364 -5.94 -10.95 -3.40
CA VAL A 364 -4.77 -10.73 -4.27
C VAL A 364 -5.15 -9.90 -5.49
N ALA A 365 -6.19 -10.28 -6.22
CA ALA A 365 -6.60 -9.59 -7.44
C ALA A 365 -6.97 -8.13 -7.17
N VAL A 366 -7.76 -7.88 -6.12
CA VAL A 366 -8.23 -6.54 -5.75
C VAL A 366 -7.08 -5.67 -5.24
N THR A 367 -6.26 -6.18 -4.33
CA THR A 367 -5.13 -5.43 -3.76
C THR A 367 -4.02 -5.20 -4.78
N TRP A 368 -3.79 -6.14 -5.70
CA TRP A 368 -2.90 -5.96 -6.82
C TRP A 368 -3.40 -4.86 -7.76
N LEU A 369 -4.66 -4.95 -8.24
CA LEU A 369 -5.23 -3.96 -9.15
C LEU A 369 -5.25 -2.57 -8.52
N LEU A 370 -5.69 -2.46 -7.27
CA LEU A 370 -5.68 -1.20 -6.52
C LEU A 370 -4.24 -0.69 -6.33
N GLY A 371 -3.33 -1.58 -5.93
CA GLY A 371 -1.92 -1.27 -5.72
C GLY A 371 -1.27 -0.67 -6.97
N ILE A 372 -1.62 -1.14 -8.17
CA ILE A 372 -1.10 -0.60 -9.43
C ILE A 372 -1.35 0.90 -9.51
N PHE A 373 -2.60 1.32 -9.31
CA PHE A 373 -2.97 2.73 -9.47
C PHE A 373 -2.47 3.59 -8.30
N LEU A 374 -2.53 3.09 -7.07
CA LEU A 374 -2.01 3.80 -5.92
C LEU A 374 -0.51 4.07 -6.06
N VAL A 375 0.27 3.03 -6.41
CA VAL A 375 1.72 3.18 -6.62
C VAL A 375 1.99 4.08 -7.83
N TYR A 376 1.28 3.90 -8.95
CA TYR A 376 1.44 4.72 -10.15
C TYR A 376 1.26 6.22 -9.87
N VAL A 377 0.25 6.57 -9.07
CA VAL A 377 0.02 7.96 -8.63
C VAL A 377 1.12 8.41 -7.69
N PHE A 378 1.49 7.59 -6.70
CA PHE A 378 2.47 7.91 -5.66
C PHE A 378 3.91 8.09 -6.16
N MET A 379 4.24 7.54 -7.34
CA MET A 379 5.58 7.72 -7.92
C MET A 379 5.92 9.18 -8.18
N GLU A 380 4.94 10.03 -8.54
CA GLU A 380 5.13 11.47 -8.76
C GLU A 380 5.18 12.22 -7.42
N ASP A 381 6.19 13.06 -7.20
CA ASP A 381 6.36 13.78 -5.93
C ASP A 381 5.16 14.66 -5.55
N LYS A 382 4.53 15.33 -6.53
CA LYS A 382 3.32 16.15 -6.32
C LYS A 382 2.11 15.37 -5.81
N ASN A 383 2.12 14.04 -5.91
CA ASN A 383 1.05 13.17 -5.40
C ASN A 383 1.51 12.27 -4.25
N ARG A 384 2.78 12.38 -3.84
CA ARG A 384 3.37 11.47 -2.87
C ARG A 384 2.97 11.90 -1.46
N ASN A 385 1.85 11.36 -0.99
CA ASN A 385 1.28 11.69 0.31
C ASN A 385 0.62 10.45 0.92
N LEU A 386 1.22 9.89 1.97
CA LEU A 386 0.73 8.64 2.56
C LEU A 386 -0.64 8.75 3.21
N ILE A 387 -0.99 9.92 3.76
CA ILE A 387 -2.29 10.12 4.40
C ILE A 387 -3.40 10.22 3.35
N ALA A 388 -3.16 10.91 2.23
CA ALA A 388 -4.11 10.94 1.12
C ALA A 388 -4.34 9.54 0.54
N LEU A 389 -3.28 8.75 0.36
CA LEU A 389 -3.41 7.35 -0.07
C LEU A 389 -4.06 6.46 0.99
N GLY A 390 -3.78 6.69 2.27
CA GLY A 390 -4.40 5.99 3.39
C GLY A 390 -5.92 6.20 3.41
N PHE A 391 -6.38 7.42 3.14
CA PHE A 391 -7.81 7.72 2.96
C PHE A 391 -8.43 6.92 1.81
N ILE A 392 -7.78 6.89 0.65
CA ILE A 392 -8.31 6.18 -0.51
C ILE A 392 -8.30 4.68 -0.30
N HIS A 393 -7.25 4.17 0.34
CA HIS A 393 -7.22 2.79 0.77
C HIS A 393 -8.40 2.49 1.70
N GLY A 394 -8.65 3.34 2.70
CA GLY A 394 -9.78 3.18 3.61
C GLY A 394 -11.13 3.27 2.92
N LEU A 395 -11.28 4.19 1.97
CA LEU A 395 -12.48 4.35 1.14
C LEU A 395 -12.78 3.07 0.36
N LEU A 396 -11.79 2.57 -0.39
CA LEU A 396 -11.98 1.42 -1.27
C LEU A 396 -12.04 0.10 -0.49
N GLY A 397 -11.15 -0.06 0.49
CA GLY A 397 -11.10 -1.24 1.36
C GLY A 397 -12.37 -1.39 2.20
N SER A 398 -12.87 -0.31 2.82
CA SER A 398 -14.11 -0.39 3.61
C SER A 398 -15.34 -0.65 2.74
N THR A 399 -15.40 -0.05 1.55
CA THR A 399 -16.49 -0.31 0.61
C THR A 399 -16.46 -1.76 0.12
N PHE A 400 -15.29 -2.24 -0.31
CA PHE A 400 -15.12 -3.61 -0.76
C PHE A 400 -15.43 -4.60 0.38
N GLY A 401 -14.98 -4.31 1.61
CA GLY A 401 -15.26 -5.13 2.78
C GLY A 401 -16.75 -5.30 3.05
N GLN A 402 -17.54 -4.23 3.04
CA GLN A 402 -18.98 -4.34 3.29
C GLN A 402 -19.73 -5.08 2.17
N LEU A 403 -19.26 -4.95 0.93
CA LEU A 403 -19.95 -5.53 -0.21
C LEU A 403 -19.47 -6.95 -0.56
N PHE A 404 -18.27 -7.36 -0.15
CA PHE A 404 -17.67 -8.61 -0.61
C PHE A 404 -17.09 -9.50 0.50
N SER A 405 -17.19 -9.15 1.78
CA SER A 405 -16.67 -9.98 2.89
C SER A 405 -17.74 -10.33 3.92
N LYS A 406 -17.39 -11.19 4.89
CA LYS A 406 -18.23 -11.54 6.05
C LYS A 406 -19.59 -12.13 5.65
N GLY A 407 -19.57 -13.08 4.72
CA GLY A 407 -20.75 -13.75 4.20
C GLY A 407 -21.63 -12.87 3.30
N ALA A 408 -21.17 -11.68 2.88
CA ALA A 408 -21.96 -10.77 2.05
C ALA A 408 -22.04 -11.19 0.57
N ALA A 409 -21.11 -12.02 0.06
CA ALA A 409 -20.94 -12.26 -1.37
C ALA A 409 -20.93 -13.74 -1.82
N GLY A 410 -21.34 -14.69 -0.96
CA GLY A 410 -21.45 -16.11 -1.34
C GLY A 410 -20.16 -16.64 -1.97
N ALA A 411 -20.25 -17.17 -3.20
CA ALA A 411 -19.09 -17.72 -3.93
C ALA A 411 -18.00 -16.69 -4.29
N LEU A 412 -18.29 -15.38 -4.24
CA LEU A 412 -17.31 -14.31 -4.43
C LEU A 412 -16.87 -13.66 -3.10
N GLU A 413 -17.11 -14.35 -1.97
CA GLU A 413 -16.63 -13.87 -0.68
C GLU A 413 -15.11 -13.76 -0.65
N VAL A 414 -14.63 -12.60 -0.23
CA VAL A 414 -13.22 -12.30 -0.07
C VAL A 414 -12.86 -12.26 1.41
N ASP A 415 -12.00 -13.20 1.82
CA ASP A 415 -11.49 -13.25 3.18
C ASP A 415 -10.31 -12.27 3.34
N TYR A 416 -10.41 -11.39 4.34
CA TYR A 416 -9.42 -10.35 4.66
C TYR A 416 -8.28 -10.90 5.51
N ARG A 417 -7.61 -11.94 5.01
CA ARG A 417 -6.58 -12.68 5.72
C ARG A 417 -5.21 -12.51 5.06
N VAL A 418 -4.15 -12.63 5.86
CA VAL A 418 -2.75 -12.42 5.45
C VAL A 418 -1.90 -13.59 5.92
N GLY A 419 -1.12 -14.17 5.00
CA GLY A 419 -0.17 -15.23 5.34
C GLY A 419 -0.80 -16.62 5.55
N PRO A 420 0.06 -17.62 5.80
CA PRO A 420 -0.26 -19.06 5.71
C PRO A 420 -1.17 -19.57 6.83
N TRP A 421 -1.17 -18.93 7.99
CA TRP A 421 -1.95 -19.29 9.19
C TRP A 421 -3.47 -19.23 8.97
N ASN A 422 -3.89 -18.69 7.82
CA ASN A 422 -5.27 -18.48 7.46
C ASN A 422 -5.84 -19.54 6.52
N ILE A 423 -5.00 -20.47 6.05
CA ILE A 423 -5.45 -21.61 5.25
C ILE A 423 -6.21 -22.58 6.16
N ARG A 424 -7.50 -22.80 5.87
CA ARG A 424 -8.38 -23.66 6.68
C ARG A 424 -8.08 -25.14 6.54
N GLU A 425 -7.72 -25.56 5.33
CA GLU A 425 -7.40 -26.95 4.99
C GLU A 425 -5.98 -27.03 4.41
N PRO A 426 -4.95 -27.16 5.25
CA PRO A 426 -3.58 -27.22 4.78
C PRO A 426 -3.31 -28.46 3.92
N SER A 427 -2.78 -28.25 2.71
CA SER A 427 -2.36 -29.29 1.78
C SER A 427 -1.13 -28.85 0.97
N PHE A 428 -0.37 -29.79 0.42
CA PHE A 428 0.75 -29.47 -0.47
C PHE A 428 0.33 -28.67 -1.71
N VAL A 429 -0.91 -28.80 -2.17
CA VAL A 429 -1.43 -28.04 -3.31
C VAL A 429 -1.41 -26.54 -3.03
N SER A 430 -1.66 -26.11 -1.78
CA SER A 430 -1.60 -24.70 -1.38
C SER A 430 -0.21 -24.08 -1.54
N LEU A 431 0.86 -24.88 -1.65
CA LEU A 431 2.22 -24.39 -1.89
C LEU A 431 2.53 -24.15 -3.37
N VAL A 432 1.79 -24.76 -4.31
CA VAL A 432 2.13 -24.71 -5.75
C VAL A 432 2.21 -23.26 -6.24
N PHE A 433 1.17 -22.48 -6.01
CA PHE A 433 1.13 -21.09 -6.49
C PHE A 433 2.15 -20.17 -5.77
N PRO A 434 2.28 -20.19 -4.44
CA PRO A 434 3.37 -19.47 -3.76
C PRO A 434 4.77 -19.84 -4.26
N MET A 435 5.05 -21.11 -4.51
CA MET A 435 6.36 -21.55 -5.02
C MET A 435 6.62 -21.06 -6.44
N LEU A 436 5.61 -21.03 -7.31
CA LEU A 436 5.71 -20.41 -8.64
C LEU A 436 5.98 -18.90 -8.53
N CYS A 437 5.33 -18.20 -7.60
CA CYS A 437 5.61 -16.78 -7.35
C CYS A 437 7.05 -16.57 -6.87
N ILE A 438 7.54 -17.37 -5.91
CA ILE A 438 8.93 -17.32 -5.45
C ILE A 438 9.90 -17.54 -6.61
N ALA A 439 9.67 -18.57 -7.43
CA ALA A 439 10.50 -18.86 -8.60
C ALA A 439 10.51 -17.68 -9.59
N ALA A 440 9.36 -17.06 -9.85
CA ALA A 440 9.26 -15.87 -10.69
C ALA A 440 10.06 -14.68 -10.11
N TYR A 441 9.99 -14.44 -8.80
CA TYR A 441 10.76 -13.39 -8.14
C TYR A 441 12.28 -13.66 -8.16
N VAL A 442 12.70 -14.91 -7.97
CA VAL A 442 14.11 -15.31 -8.11
C VAL A 442 14.59 -15.11 -9.55
N ALA A 443 13.82 -15.53 -10.55
CA ALA A 443 14.13 -15.29 -11.95
C ALA A 443 14.24 -13.79 -12.26
N PHE A 444 13.32 -12.98 -11.71
CA PHE A 444 13.32 -11.54 -11.88
C PHE A 444 14.51 -10.87 -11.20
N MET A 445 14.94 -11.37 -10.04
CA MET A 445 16.16 -10.94 -9.34
C MET A 445 17.41 -11.22 -10.19
N VAL A 446 17.53 -12.44 -10.73
CA VAL A 446 18.64 -12.83 -11.62
C VAL A 446 18.64 -11.98 -12.89
N TRP A 447 17.47 -11.75 -13.49
CA TRP A 447 17.33 -10.87 -14.65
C TRP A 447 17.79 -9.45 -14.33
N GLY A 448 17.33 -8.86 -13.22
CA GLY A 448 17.68 -7.48 -12.87
C GLY A 448 19.15 -7.31 -12.50
N ALA A 449 19.75 -8.30 -11.84
CA ALA A 449 21.19 -8.32 -11.57
C ALA A 449 22.04 -8.20 -12.85
N ARG A 450 21.57 -8.81 -13.95
CA ARG A 450 22.25 -8.83 -15.24
C ARG A 450 21.92 -7.63 -16.14
N ASN A 451 20.66 -7.18 -16.12
CA ASN A 451 20.13 -6.28 -17.15
C ASN A 451 19.91 -4.84 -16.68
N ILE A 452 19.80 -4.58 -15.37
CA ILE A 452 19.66 -3.20 -14.89
C ILE A 452 21.01 -2.51 -15.01
N ARG A 453 21.04 -1.50 -15.90
CA ARG A 453 22.19 -0.65 -16.17
C ARG A 453 22.32 0.40 -15.08
N GLU A 454 23.55 0.65 -14.66
CA GLU A 454 23.88 1.84 -13.90
C GLU A 454 24.03 2.99 -14.90
N GLU A 455 23.19 4.01 -14.79
CA GLU A 455 23.51 5.30 -15.40
C GLU A 455 24.73 5.84 -14.65
N ARG A 456 25.84 6.01 -15.38
CA ARG A 456 27.09 6.59 -14.85
C ARG A 456 26.92 8.07 -14.58
#